data_AF-A0AAN9UII9-F1
#
_entry.id   AF-A0AAN9UII9-F1
#
_cell.length_a   1.000
_cell.length_b   1.000
_cell.length_c   1.000
_cell.angle_alpha   90.00
_cell.angle_beta   90.00
_cell.angle_gamma   90.00
#
_symmetry.space_group_name_H-M   'P 1'
#
loop_
_entity.id
_entity.type
_entity.pdbx_description
1 polymer ?
#
loop_
_entity_poly.entity_id
_entity_poly.type
_entity_poly.pdbx_seq_one_letter_code
_entity_poly.pdbx_strand_id
1 'polypeptide(L)'
;MVPITSCLSQLKWDHFQYRPNTLDHIQLYDEASRGPWGSLRLLFTARVKVLSAWALALVSLFALGIEPSAQQMLIPLQRQAPLLNVTAQIGRAGNYTYKALWTSSHQSGSGPRNINPERLKLQMTIANGALGSVAKVNIDCPEPAEECRWEPFKTLAVCAKFRLILNGIRKNNGTIEAFTIEWSWCVKTYNHVVASPAGLQRDHYTSQPLQPYNWSSTVPQQYFDYHAYHVEGSNELFNISSTLTSMLFSYVGQLFTAEINLPVVMSSTKDNPGFSFGEFLYSADLADFAKNIEDTLTNQIRSSAPGDNSDAVTWPGQAFYREPYWHVYWPWIALPICEVVVTACLLAITIFITRHQPLLKSSALALLFHGLCGCENNGPSQDTQGDTKALGKLAKQIHVEFTKDEHGILKFVKVKDEQEEGHY
;
A
#
# COMPACT_ATOMS: atom_id res chain seq x y z
N MET A 1 -24.98 25.31 12.93
CA MET A 1 -24.54 26.53 13.64
C MET A 1 -25.50 27.72 13.52
N VAL A 2 -26.01 28.10 12.33
CA VAL A 2 -26.88 29.29 12.15
C VAL A 2 -28.08 29.40 13.13
N PRO A 3 -28.79 28.31 13.49
CA PRO A 3 -29.88 28.40 14.46
C PRO A 3 -29.40 28.75 15.87
N ILE A 4 -28.31 28.13 16.32
CA ILE A 4 -27.71 28.31 17.66
C ILE A 4 -27.28 29.77 17.85
N THR A 5 -26.61 30.35 16.84
CA THR A 5 -26.14 31.75 16.90
C THR A 5 -27.32 32.72 17.01
N SER A 6 -28.43 32.43 16.34
CA SER A 6 -29.66 33.23 16.42
C SER A 6 -30.34 33.10 17.79
N CYS A 7 -30.33 31.91 18.40
CA CYS A 7 -30.86 31.64 19.73
C CYS A 7 -30.04 32.34 20.82
N LEU A 8 -28.71 32.23 20.80
CA LEU A 8 -27.80 32.94 21.71
C LEU A 8 -28.00 34.46 21.62
N SER A 9 -28.15 34.97 20.40
CA SER A 9 -28.39 36.39 20.15
C SER A 9 -29.73 36.88 20.73
N GLN A 10 -30.76 36.03 20.74
CA GLN A 10 -32.06 36.36 21.34
C GLN A 10 -32.03 36.29 22.88
N LEU A 11 -31.34 35.28 23.45
CA LEU A 11 -31.20 35.12 24.91
C LEU A 11 -30.46 36.27 25.59
N LYS A 12 -29.61 36.99 24.85
CA LYS A 12 -28.99 38.24 25.32
C LYS A 12 -30.02 39.23 25.85
N TRP A 13 -31.14 39.41 25.16
CA TRP A 13 -32.18 40.37 25.54
C TRP A 13 -32.95 39.90 26.77
N ASP A 14 -33.23 38.60 26.85
CA ASP A 14 -33.84 37.95 28.01
C ASP A 14 -33.04 38.18 29.29
N HIS A 15 -31.71 38.06 29.19
CA HIS A 15 -30.78 38.24 30.30
C HIS A 15 -30.88 39.63 30.95
N PHE A 16 -31.06 40.69 30.16
CA PHE A 16 -31.20 42.06 30.68
C PHE A 16 -32.63 42.44 31.05
N GLN A 17 -33.64 41.72 30.55
CA GLN A 17 -35.06 42.05 30.80
C GLN A 17 -35.55 41.55 32.17
N TYR A 18 -34.94 40.50 32.72
CA TYR A 18 -35.36 39.91 34.01
C TYR A 18 -34.57 40.39 35.22
N ARG A 19 -33.32 40.84 35.04
CA ARG A 19 -32.48 41.36 36.12
C ARG A 19 -31.48 42.40 35.60
N PRO A 20 -31.11 43.38 36.45
CA PRO A 20 -29.99 44.25 36.16
C PRO A 20 -28.70 43.45 36.12
N ASN A 21 -27.94 43.61 35.04
CA ASN A 21 -26.67 42.94 34.83
C ASN A 21 -25.63 43.90 34.26
N THR A 22 -24.35 43.52 34.34
CA THR A 22 -23.24 44.33 33.80
C THR A 22 -23.35 44.44 32.28
N LEU A 23 -23.04 45.62 31.74
CA LEU A 23 -23.11 45.91 30.31
C LEU A 23 -22.12 45.05 29.48
N ASP A 24 -21.00 44.64 30.08
CA ASP A 24 -20.00 43.73 29.50
C ASP A 24 -20.60 42.40 29.02
N HIS A 25 -21.70 41.95 29.64
CA HIS A 25 -22.38 40.71 29.23
C HIS A 25 -22.94 40.80 27.79
N ILE A 26 -23.22 41.99 27.25
CA ILE A 26 -23.63 42.16 25.85
C ILE A 26 -22.54 41.63 24.89
N GLN A 27 -21.28 41.98 25.16
CA GLN A 27 -20.14 41.52 24.35
C GLN A 27 -19.87 40.03 24.59
N LEU A 28 -20.03 39.54 25.82
CA LEU A 28 -19.86 38.13 26.14
C LEU A 28 -20.83 37.21 25.36
N TYR A 29 -22.12 37.58 25.27
CA TYR A 29 -23.10 36.83 24.48
C TYR A 29 -22.84 36.91 22.97
N ASP A 30 -22.37 38.05 22.48
CA ASP A 30 -22.03 38.27 21.06
C ASP A 30 -20.79 37.46 20.66
N GLU A 31 -19.73 37.47 21.49
CA GLU A 31 -18.54 36.61 21.36
C GLU A 31 -18.92 35.11 21.38
N ALA A 32 -19.82 34.71 22.28
CA ALA A 32 -20.29 33.33 22.37
C ALA A 32 -21.02 32.86 21.11
N SER A 33 -21.79 33.74 20.47
CA SER A 33 -22.48 33.43 19.21
C SER A 33 -21.55 33.29 18.01
N ARG A 34 -20.31 33.81 18.09
CA ARG A 34 -19.35 33.83 16.98
C ARG A 34 -18.28 32.75 17.03
N GLY A 35 -18.15 32.04 18.15
CA GLY A 35 -17.21 30.93 18.20
C GLY A 35 -17.09 30.20 19.53
N PRO A 36 -16.29 29.12 19.55
CA PRO A 36 -16.16 28.24 20.70
C PRO A 36 -15.53 28.94 21.91
N TRP A 37 -14.60 29.87 21.68
CA TRP A 37 -13.90 30.58 22.76
C TRP A 37 -14.82 31.50 23.56
N GLY A 38 -15.72 32.24 22.88
CA GLY A 38 -16.74 33.03 23.55
C GLY A 38 -17.74 32.15 24.31
N SER A 39 -18.11 31.00 23.74
CA SER A 39 -18.98 30.01 24.39
C SER A 39 -18.34 29.45 25.66
N LEU A 40 -17.04 29.13 25.61
CA LEU A 40 -16.27 28.70 26.78
C LEU A 40 -16.21 29.78 27.86
N ARG A 41 -15.97 31.04 27.48
CA ARG A 41 -15.93 32.17 28.41
C ARG A 41 -17.30 32.43 29.06
N LEU A 42 -18.38 32.29 28.31
CA LEU A 42 -19.76 32.40 28.82
C LEU A 42 -20.02 31.37 29.95
N LEU A 43 -19.55 30.12 29.78
CA LEU A 43 -19.68 29.05 30.77
C LEU A 43 -19.04 29.41 32.13
N PHE A 44 -17.91 30.10 32.12
CA PHE A 44 -17.16 30.42 33.34
C PHE A 44 -17.57 31.74 34.02
N THR A 45 -18.34 32.62 33.36
CA THR A 45 -18.52 34.01 33.83
C THR A 45 -19.96 34.33 34.26
N ALA A 46 -20.99 33.72 33.67
CA ALA A 46 -22.37 34.17 33.83
C ALA A 46 -23.19 33.28 34.80
N ARG A 47 -23.66 33.84 35.93
CA ARG A 47 -24.63 33.21 36.86
C ARG A 47 -26.09 33.41 36.40
N VAL A 48 -26.43 32.93 35.22
CA VAL A 48 -27.76 33.15 34.60
C VAL A 48 -28.43 31.81 34.43
N LYS A 49 -29.78 31.73 34.51
CA LYS A 49 -30.60 30.51 34.35
C LYS A 49 -29.90 29.46 33.49
N VAL A 50 -29.31 28.50 34.20
CA VAL A 50 -28.05 27.84 33.87
C VAL A 50 -28.20 26.83 32.73
N LEU A 51 -29.42 26.40 32.37
CA LEU A 51 -29.58 25.30 31.43
C LEU A 51 -29.41 25.67 29.94
N SER A 52 -30.01 26.77 29.48
CA SER A 52 -30.06 27.09 28.04
C SER A 52 -28.73 27.59 27.50
N ALA A 53 -28.06 28.48 28.24
CA ALA A 53 -26.73 28.98 27.89
C ALA A 53 -25.67 27.86 27.91
N TRP A 54 -25.71 26.96 28.91
CA TRP A 54 -24.82 25.80 28.97
C TRP A 54 -25.06 24.85 27.81
N ALA A 55 -26.31 24.59 27.46
CA ALA A 55 -26.63 23.68 26.37
C ALA A 55 -26.22 24.22 24.99
N LEU A 56 -26.35 25.54 24.75
CA LEU A 56 -25.89 26.17 23.49
C LEU A 56 -24.35 26.17 23.37
N ALA A 57 -23.64 26.37 24.48
CA ALA A 57 -22.18 26.27 24.50
C ALA A 57 -21.69 24.83 24.30
N LEU A 58 -22.37 23.85 24.90
CA LEU A 58 -22.02 22.43 24.83
C LEU A 58 -22.27 21.84 23.43
N VAL A 59 -23.34 22.25 22.75
CA VAL A 59 -23.57 21.95 21.33
C VAL A 59 -22.48 22.55 20.45
N SER A 60 -22.10 23.81 20.69
CA SER A 60 -21.00 24.43 19.93
C SER A 60 -19.66 23.69 20.11
N LEU A 61 -19.46 23.03 21.26
CA LEU A 61 -18.31 22.15 21.51
C LEU A 61 -18.43 20.82 20.77
N PHE A 62 -19.61 20.17 20.80
CA PHE A 62 -19.84 18.93 20.04
C PHE A 62 -19.75 19.12 18.53
N ALA A 63 -20.11 20.30 18.02
CA ALA A 63 -19.94 20.67 16.63
C ALA A 63 -18.46 20.56 16.15
N LEU A 64 -17.48 20.78 17.03
CA LEU A 64 -16.06 20.60 16.71
C LEU A 64 -15.69 19.13 16.51
N GLY A 65 -16.45 18.21 17.10
CA GLY A 65 -16.26 16.77 16.97
C GLY A 65 -16.79 16.19 15.66
N ILE A 66 -17.59 16.94 14.89
CA ILE A 66 -18.22 16.44 13.65
C ILE A 66 -17.16 16.08 12.63
N GLU A 67 -16.20 16.97 12.38
CA GLU A 67 -15.15 16.76 11.38
C GLU A 67 -14.25 15.56 11.70
N PRO A 68 -13.67 15.42 12.90
CA PRO A 68 -12.92 14.21 13.25
C PRO A 68 -13.80 12.95 13.28
N SER A 69 -15.09 13.03 13.65
CA SER A 69 -15.99 11.88 13.58
C SER A 69 -16.25 11.42 12.13
N ALA A 70 -16.40 12.37 11.20
CA ALA A 70 -16.59 12.10 9.78
C ALA A 70 -15.35 11.45 9.17
N GLN A 71 -14.16 11.91 9.57
CA GLN A 71 -12.89 11.31 9.15
C GLN A 71 -12.73 9.86 9.66
N GLN A 72 -13.23 9.55 10.86
CA GLN A 72 -13.16 8.19 11.42
C GLN A 72 -14.30 7.26 10.95
N MET A 73 -15.30 7.79 10.23
CA MET A 73 -16.44 7.01 9.74
C MET A 73 -16.06 6.06 8.59
N LEU A 74 -15.15 6.49 7.72
CA LEU A 74 -14.77 5.78 6.49
C LEU A 74 -13.31 5.33 6.58
N ILE A 75 -13.10 4.05 6.88
CA ILE A 75 -11.75 3.47 6.86
C ILE A 75 -11.51 2.84 5.48
N PRO A 76 -10.51 3.33 4.72
CA PRO A 76 -10.11 2.67 3.49
C PRO A 76 -9.39 1.38 3.84
N LEU A 77 -9.92 0.27 3.36
CA LEU A 77 -9.29 -1.04 3.48
C LEU A 77 -8.97 -1.57 2.08
N GLN A 78 -7.96 -2.43 2.02
CA GLN A 78 -7.58 -3.12 0.79
C GLN A 78 -7.81 -4.62 0.99
N ARG A 79 -8.40 -5.26 -0.02
CA ARG A 79 -8.47 -6.73 -0.08
C ARG A 79 -7.90 -7.21 -1.41
N GLN A 80 -7.31 -8.39 -1.39
CA GLN A 80 -6.95 -9.09 -2.62
C GLN A 80 -8.21 -9.72 -3.20
N ALA A 81 -8.55 -9.33 -4.43
CA ALA A 81 -9.66 -9.91 -5.18
C ALA A 81 -9.12 -10.60 -6.44
N PRO A 82 -9.67 -11.76 -6.83
CA PRO A 82 -9.29 -12.41 -8.06
C PRO A 82 -9.79 -11.60 -9.26
N LEU A 83 -8.94 -11.46 -10.27
CA LEU A 83 -9.29 -10.80 -11.52
C LEU A 83 -10.09 -11.77 -12.40
N LEU A 84 -11.34 -11.45 -12.68
CA LEU A 84 -12.22 -12.28 -13.51
C LEU A 84 -11.93 -12.00 -15.01
N ASN A 85 -12.03 -13.04 -15.85
CA ASN A 85 -11.79 -13.03 -17.31
C ASN A 85 -10.33 -12.96 -17.77
N VAL A 86 -9.38 -13.07 -16.84
CA VAL A 86 -7.95 -13.06 -17.15
C VAL A 86 -7.28 -14.24 -16.48
N THR A 87 -6.39 -14.92 -17.20
CA THR A 87 -5.66 -16.08 -16.70
C THR A 87 -4.17 -15.79 -16.74
N ALA A 88 -3.51 -15.86 -15.59
CA ALA A 88 -2.06 -15.73 -15.53
C ALA A 88 -1.41 -16.98 -16.14
N GLN A 89 -0.25 -16.85 -16.77
CA GLN A 89 0.43 -17.98 -17.41
C GLN A 89 1.88 -18.10 -16.97
N ILE A 90 2.35 -19.33 -16.80
CA ILE A 90 3.76 -19.63 -16.51
C ILE A 90 4.28 -20.75 -17.39
N GLY A 91 5.54 -20.66 -17.81
CA GLY A 91 6.20 -21.71 -18.61
C GLY A 91 6.29 -23.06 -17.90
N ARG A 92 5.86 -24.11 -18.60
CA ARG A 92 5.93 -25.53 -18.20
C ARG A 92 6.40 -26.37 -19.39
N ALA A 93 7.23 -27.36 -19.13
CA ALA A 93 7.67 -28.33 -20.13
C ALA A 93 7.23 -29.75 -19.75
N GLY A 94 6.49 -30.40 -20.64
CA GLY A 94 6.30 -31.86 -20.63
C GLY A 94 7.26 -32.55 -21.60
N ASN A 95 7.48 -31.92 -22.75
CA ASN A 95 8.41 -32.38 -23.77
C ASN A 95 9.53 -31.35 -23.96
N TYR A 96 10.72 -31.79 -24.39
CA TYR A 96 11.83 -30.91 -24.75
C TYR A 96 12.40 -31.22 -26.13
N THR A 97 12.21 -30.26 -27.03
CA THR A 97 12.88 -30.21 -28.33
C THR A 97 13.64 -28.92 -28.49
N TYR A 98 14.95 -29.08 -28.67
CA TYR A 98 15.88 -28.00 -28.94
C TYR A 98 15.57 -27.32 -30.27
N LYS A 99 15.33 -26.01 -30.23
CA LYS A 99 15.01 -25.22 -31.43
C LYS A 99 16.05 -25.30 -32.53
N ALA A 100 17.33 -25.47 -32.18
CA ALA A 100 18.37 -25.51 -33.20
C ALA A 100 18.40 -26.84 -33.99
N LEU A 101 17.67 -27.88 -33.57
CA LEU A 101 17.38 -29.05 -34.41
C LEU A 101 16.46 -28.68 -35.58
N TRP A 102 15.43 -27.86 -35.35
CA TRP A 102 14.44 -27.49 -36.37
C TRP A 102 15.01 -26.61 -37.48
N THR A 103 16.06 -25.83 -37.21
CA THR A 103 16.70 -24.98 -38.22
C THR A 103 17.62 -25.75 -39.18
N SER A 104 17.92 -27.02 -38.91
CA SER A 104 18.83 -27.83 -39.74
C SER A 104 18.16 -28.94 -40.57
N SER A 105 16.84 -29.16 -40.44
CA SER A 105 16.11 -30.20 -41.20
C SER A 105 15.73 -29.83 -42.64
N HIS A 106 16.21 -28.70 -43.19
CA HIS A 106 15.96 -28.29 -44.58
C HIS A 106 17.21 -28.03 -45.44
N GLN A 107 18.38 -28.58 -45.09
CA GLN A 107 19.53 -28.56 -46.00
C GLN A 107 20.19 -29.94 -46.14
N SER A 108 19.51 -30.81 -46.89
CA SER A 108 20.16 -31.90 -47.62
C SER A 108 21.03 -31.28 -48.73
N GLY A 109 22.28 -30.94 -48.41
CA GLY A 109 23.20 -30.42 -49.43
C GLY A 109 24.49 -29.90 -48.84
N SER A 110 25.60 -30.29 -49.45
CA SER A 110 26.97 -29.83 -49.21
C SER A 110 27.14 -28.33 -49.47
N GLY A 111 26.55 -27.49 -48.62
CA GLY A 111 26.77 -26.05 -48.51
C GLY A 111 27.46 -25.69 -47.19
N PRO A 112 28.01 -24.46 -47.05
CA PRO A 112 28.59 -24.01 -45.79
C PRO A 112 27.53 -24.11 -44.67
N ARG A 113 27.88 -24.77 -43.56
CA ARG A 113 26.99 -24.88 -42.38
C ARG A 113 26.67 -23.48 -41.89
N ASN A 114 25.46 -23.00 -42.15
CA ASN A 114 25.02 -21.70 -41.64
C ASN A 114 25.07 -21.70 -40.11
N ILE A 115 25.59 -20.62 -39.53
CA ILE A 115 25.65 -20.45 -38.07
C ILE A 115 24.21 -20.40 -37.55
N ASN A 116 23.89 -21.29 -36.62
CA ASN A 116 22.55 -21.39 -36.05
C ASN A 116 22.41 -20.40 -34.88
N PRO A 117 21.62 -19.32 -35.00
CA PRO A 117 21.54 -18.28 -33.97
C PRO A 117 20.94 -18.80 -32.65
N GLU A 118 20.00 -19.75 -32.72
CA GLU A 118 19.40 -20.38 -31.51
C GLU A 118 20.45 -21.16 -30.73
N ARG A 119 21.39 -21.81 -31.42
CA ARG A 119 22.54 -22.45 -30.76
C ARG A 119 23.37 -21.43 -30.01
N LEU A 120 23.84 -20.39 -30.69
CA LEU A 120 24.66 -19.37 -30.04
C LEU A 120 23.94 -18.72 -28.85
N LYS A 121 22.64 -18.46 -28.97
CA LYS A 121 21.81 -17.91 -27.91
C LYS A 121 21.75 -18.80 -26.67
N LEU A 122 21.55 -20.11 -26.84
CA LEU A 122 21.59 -21.06 -25.72
C LEU A 122 22.98 -21.09 -25.07
N GLN A 123 24.05 -21.12 -25.86
CA GLN A 123 25.43 -21.12 -25.36
C GLN A 123 25.74 -19.87 -24.51
N MET A 124 25.37 -18.69 -25.01
CA MET A 124 25.52 -17.43 -24.27
C MET A 124 24.66 -17.39 -23.01
N THR A 125 23.46 -17.97 -23.06
CA THR A 125 22.56 -18.02 -21.90
C THR A 125 23.12 -18.93 -20.81
N ILE A 126 23.68 -20.09 -21.17
CA ILE A 126 24.36 -21.00 -20.24
C ILE A 126 25.59 -20.30 -19.62
N ALA A 127 26.42 -19.64 -20.43
CA ALA A 127 27.58 -18.90 -19.95
C ALA A 127 27.21 -17.75 -19.00
N ASN A 128 26.21 -16.94 -19.34
CA ASN A 128 25.71 -15.87 -18.48
C ASN A 128 25.11 -16.40 -17.18
N GLY A 129 24.38 -17.52 -17.24
CA GLY A 129 23.88 -18.22 -16.07
C GLY A 129 25.02 -18.66 -15.15
N ALA A 130 26.10 -19.19 -15.72
CA ALA A 130 27.33 -19.56 -15.00
C ALA A 130 27.93 -18.37 -14.22
N LEU A 131 27.84 -17.16 -14.79
CA LEU A 131 28.30 -15.91 -14.19
C LEU A 131 27.28 -15.27 -13.22
N GLY A 132 26.15 -15.94 -12.93
CA GLY A 132 25.11 -15.49 -12.00
C GLY A 132 23.92 -14.79 -12.64
N SER A 133 23.92 -14.57 -13.95
CA SER A 133 22.76 -14.02 -14.69
C SER A 133 21.81 -15.12 -15.13
N VAL A 134 21.07 -15.68 -14.17
CA VAL A 134 20.14 -16.80 -14.39
C VAL A 134 19.06 -16.45 -15.42
N ALA A 135 18.82 -17.37 -16.37
CA ALA A 135 17.79 -17.17 -17.38
C ALA A 135 16.39 -17.04 -16.75
N LYS A 136 15.60 -16.07 -17.23
CA LYS A 136 14.23 -15.86 -16.77
C LYS A 136 13.27 -16.87 -17.42
N VAL A 137 12.34 -17.40 -16.63
CA VAL A 137 11.19 -18.18 -17.12
C VAL A 137 10.14 -17.24 -17.70
N ASN A 138 9.41 -17.69 -18.74
CA ASN A 138 8.28 -16.96 -19.29
C ASN A 138 7.13 -16.92 -18.28
N ILE A 139 6.77 -15.72 -17.84
CA ILE A 139 5.64 -15.45 -16.94
C ILE A 139 4.82 -14.35 -17.58
N ASP A 140 3.53 -14.60 -17.73
CA ASP A 140 2.54 -13.60 -18.12
C ASP A 140 1.63 -13.33 -16.92
N CYS A 141 1.87 -12.18 -16.28
CA CYS A 141 1.04 -11.64 -15.20
C CYS A 141 0.42 -10.33 -15.70
N PRO A 142 -0.77 -10.39 -16.31
CA PRO A 142 -1.36 -9.27 -17.05
C PRO A 142 -1.85 -8.15 -16.13
N GLU A 143 -1.72 -6.90 -16.58
CA GLU A 143 -2.25 -5.73 -15.87
C GLU A 143 -3.79 -5.74 -15.85
N PRO A 144 -4.44 -5.30 -14.75
CA PRO A 144 -3.92 -4.61 -13.56
C PRO A 144 -3.55 -5.55 -12.39
N ALA A 145 -3.22 -6.83 -12.66
CA ALA A 145 -2.85 -7.75 -11.59
C ALA A 145 -1.55 -7.31 -10.91
N GLU A 146 -1.56 -7.28 -9.57
CA GLU A 146 -0.36 -7.03 -8.77
C GLU A 146 0.34 -8.33 -8.38
N GLU A 147 -0.42 -9.42 -8.26
CA GLU A 147 0.05 -10.71 -7.80
C GLU A 147 -0.61 -11.83 -8.59
N CYS A 148 0.18 -12.76 -9.11
CA CYS A 148 -0.28 -13.96 -9.81
C CYS A 148 0.13 -15.21 -9.05
N ARG A 149 -0.79 -16.17 -8.94
CA ARG A 149 -0.59 -17.44 -8.22
C ARG A 149 -0.90 -18.63 -9.12
N TRP A 150 -0.12 -19.70 -8.98
CA TRP A 150 -0.35 -20.94 -9.70
C TRP A 150 -0.52 -22.11 -8.74
N GLU A 151 -1.50 -22.97 -9.06
CA GLU A 151 -1.65 -24.27 -8.42
C GLU A 151 -0.42 -25.15 -8.68
N PRO A 152 -0.14 -26.13 -7.80
CA PRO A 152 1.03 -26.98 -7.94
C PRO A 152 1.12 -27.65 -9.31
N PHE A 153 2.29 -27.58 -9.95
CA PHE A 153 2.53 -28.20 -11.25
C PHE A 153 3.92 -28.81 -11.36
N LYS A 154 4.00 -29.83 -12.21
CA LYS A 154 5.24 -30.55 -12.53
C LYS A 154 5.79 -30.06 -13.87
N THR A 155 7.11 -29.96 -13.96
CA THR A 155 7.79 -29.62 -15.20
C THR A 155 9.08 -30.40 -15.34
N LEU A 156 9.41 -30.75 -16.57
CA LEU A 156 10.74 -31.21 -16.95
C LEU A 156 11.77 -30.13 -16.62
N ALA A 157 12.88 -30.56 -16.03
CA ALA A 157 13.94 -29.70 -15.52
C ALA A 157 15.30 -30.40 -15.56
N VAL A 158 16.34 -29.63 -15.25
CA VAL A 158 17.67 -30.14 -14.91
C VAL A 158 17.84 -30.02 -13.40
N CYS A 159 18.51 -31.00 -12.80
CA CYS A 159 18.90 -30.99 -11.39
C CYS A 159 20.41 -31.13 -11.28
N ALA A 160 21.03 -30.36 -10.38
CA ALA A 160 22.44 -30.47 -10.06
C ALA A 160 22.63 -31.08 -8.66
N LYS A 161 23.63 -31.94 -8.52
CA LYS A 161 24.11 -32.43 -7.22
C LYS A 161 25.59 -32.08 -7.07
N PHE A 162 25.88 -31.21 -6.11
CA PHE A 162 27.25 -30.86 -5.73
C PHE A 162 27.71 -31.73 -4.55
N ARG A 163 28.90 -32.33 -4.65
CA ARG A 163 29.51 -33.13 -3.57
C ARG A 163 31.02 -32.89 -3.51
N LEU A 164 31.53 -32.79 -2.28
CA LEU A 164 32.97 -32.87 -1.99
C LEU A 164 33.38 -34.35 -1.92
N ILE A 165 34.29 -34.79 -2.80
CA ILE A 165 34.76 -36.18 -2.87
C ILE A 165 36.01 -36.35 -2.00
N LEU A 166 36.98 -35.45 -2.14
CA LEU A 166 38.25 -35.52 -1.40
C LEU A 166 38.55 -34.15 -0.80
N ASN A 167 38.86 -34.13 0.49
CA ASN A 167 39.29 -32.94 1.20
C ASN A 167 40.72 -33.15 1.73
N GLY A 168 41.66 -32.30 1.31
CA GLY A 168 42.93 -32.12 2.00
C GLY A 168 43.96 -33.26 1.89
N ILE A 169 44.02 -34.00 0.78
CA ILE A 169 45.16 -34.93 0.58
C ILE A 169 46.43 -34.09 0.40
N ARG A 170 47.34 -34.15 1.39
CA ARG A 170 48.67 -33.55 1.30
C ARG A 170 49.54 -34.39 0.36
N LYS A 171 49.86 -33.82 -0.80
CA LYS A 171 50.85 -34.41 -1.73
C LYS A 171 51.97 -33.39 -1.92
N ASN A 172 53.19 -33.76 -1.53
CA ASN A 172 54.44 -33.02 -1.76
C ASN A 172 54.27 -31.48 -1.88
N ASN A 173 53.86 -30.83 -0.79
CA ASN A 173 53.65 -29.37 -0.63
C ASN A 173 52.31 -28.75 -1.09
N GLY A 174 51.27 -29.52 -1.41
CA GLY A 174 49.92 -28.99 -1.69
C GLY A 174 48.79 -29.85 -1.12
N THR A 175 47.64 -29.22 -0.86
CA THR A 175 46.37 -29.89 -0.55
C THR A 175 45.56 -30.02 -1.83
N ILE A 176 45.15 -31.24 -2.17
CA ILE A 176 44.23 -31.48 -3.28
C ILE A 176 42.82 -31.61 -2.72
N GLU A 177 41.91 -30.79 -3.24
CA GLU A 177 40.47 -30.90 -3.04
C GLU A 177 39.83 -31.34 -4.36
N ALA A 178 38.90 -32.29 -4.28
CA ALA A 178 38.17 -32.77 -5.44
C ALA A 178 36.67 -32.65 -5.18
N PHE A 179 35.98 -31.96 -6.08
CA PHE A 179 34.54 -31.78 -6.06
C PHE A 179 33.92 -32.44 -7.29
N THR A 180 32.64 -32.80 -7.19
CA THR A 180 31.85 -33.26 -8.34
C THR A 180 30.54 -32.51 -8.41
N ILE A 181 30.16 -32.17 -9.64
CA ILE A 181 28.85 -31.65 -9.99
C ILE A 181 28.23 -32.64 -10.96
N GLU A 182 27.12 -33.23 -10.56
CA GLU A 182 26.35 -34.15 -11.40
C GLU A 182 25.08 -33.45 -11.87
N TRP A 183 24.96 -33.21 -13.18
CA TRP A 183 23.71 -32.74 -13.80
C TRP A 183 22.91 -33.91 -14.35
N SER A 184 21.63 -33.93 -14.05
CA SER A 184 20.71 -35.00 -14.46
C SER A 184 19.35 -34.45 -14.85
N TRP A 185 18.64 -35.18 -15.72
CA TRP A 185 17.24 -34.89 -16.03
C TRP A 185 16.36 -35.23 -14.82
N CYS A 186 15.46 -34.32 -14.47
CA CYS A 186 14.56 -34.49 -13.34
C CYS A 186 13.21 -33.81 -13.59
N VAL A 187 12.25 -34.08 -12.72
CA VAL A 187 11.00 -33.34 -12.65
C VAL A 187 11.04 -32.45 -11.42
N LYS A 188 10.80 -31.15 -11.61
CA LYS A 188 10.56 -30.21 -10.52
C LYS A 188 9.06 -30.03 -10.34
N THR A 189 8.59 -30.22 -9.11
CA THR A 189 7.23 -29.91 -8.69
C THR A 189 7.25 -28.59 -7.95
N TYR A 190 6.62 -27.57 -8.53
CA TYR A 190 6.54 -26.24 -7.95
C TYR A 190 5.28 -26.12 -7.10
N ASN A 191 5.42 -25.67 -5.86
CA ASN A 191 4.32 -25.49 -4.91
C ASN A 191 4.19 -24.02 -4.53
N HIS A 192 2.98 -23.49 -4.50
CA HIS A 192 2.69 -22.10 -4.08
C HIS A 192 3.51 -21.04 -4.84
N VAL A 193 3.53 -21.11 -6.17
CA VAL A 193 4.28 -20.15 -6.98
C VAL A 193 3.58 -18.79 -6.95
N VAL A 194 4.33 -17.74 -6.62
CA VAL A 194 3.86 -16.36 -6.62
C VAL A 194 4.77 -15.50 -7.48
N ALA A 195 4.17 -14.74 -8.39
CA ALA A 195 4.85 -13.77 -9.23
C ALA A 195 4.10 -12.43 -9.22
N SER A 196 4.81 -11.38 -9.61
CA SER A 196 4.22 -10.09 -9.97
C SER A 196 4.59 -9.75 -11.42
N PRO A 197 4.09 -8.64 -11.99
CA PRO A 197 4.54 -8.17 -13.30
C PRO A 197 6.06 -7.94 -13.39
N ALA A 198 6.75 -7.77 -12.27
CA ALA A 198 8.21 -7.64 -12.23
C ALA A 198 8.96 -8.99 -12.37
N GLY A 199 8.26 -10.13 -12.19
CA GLY A 199 8.81 -11.47 -12.30
C GLY A 199 8.43 -12.38 -11.12
N LEU A 200 9.10 -13.54 -11.07
CA LEU A 200 8.93 -14.55 -10.01
C LEU A 200 9.41 -14.00 -8.67
N GLN A 201 8.60 -14.09 -7.62
CA GLN A 201 8.97 -13.63 -6.27
C GLN A 201 9.31 -14.78 -5.33
N ARG A 202 8.54 -15.87 -5.40
CA ARG A 202 8.73 -17.07 -4.58
C ARG A 202 8.41 -18.31 -5.37
N ASP A 203 9.34 -19.25 -5.38
CA ASP A 203 9.17 -20.57 -5.95
C ASP A 203 9.81 -21.64 -5.06
N HIS A 204 8.97 -22.35 -4.30
CA HIS A 204 9.41 -23.54 -3.59
C HIS A 204 9.19 -24.75 -4.50
N TYR A 205 10.21 -25.57 -4.68
CA TYR A 205 10.09 -26.79 -5.47
C TYR A 205 10.76 -27.99 -4.84
N THR A 206 10.23 -29.16 -5.19
CA THR A 206 10.81 -30.46 -4.89
C THR A 206 11.20 -31.13 -6.20
N SER A 207 12.35 -31.80 -6.22
CA SER A 207 12.82 -32.53 -7.40
C SER A 207 12.73 -34.04 -7.23
N GLN A 208 12.41 -34.74 -8.33
CA GLN A 208 12.41 -36.20 -8.41
C GLN A 208 13.17 -36.65 -9.66
N PRO A 209 13.99 -37.71 -9.57
CA PRO A 209 14.72 -38.22 -10.72
C PRO A 209 13.76 -38.83 -11.75
N LEU A 210 14.08 -38.65 -13.03
CA LEU A 210 13.36 -39.30 -14.13
C LEU A 210 13.86 -40.73 -14.33
N GLN A 211 12.93 -41.65 -14.57
CA GLN A 211 13.21 -43.04 -14.93
C GLN A 211 12.83 -43.27 -16.40
N PRO A 212 13.65 -44.03 -17.18
CA PRO A 212 13.32 -44.34 -18.56
C PRO A 212 12.04 -45.18 -18.63
N TYR A 213 11.13 -44.80 -19.52
CA TYR A 213 9.91 -45.55 -19.75
C TYR A 213 10.21 -46.75 -20.66
N ASN A 214 10.24 -47.96 -20.10
CA ASN A 214 10.50 -49.20 -20.84
C ASN A 214 9.26 -49.65 -21.61
N TRP A 215 9.32 -49.63 -22.95
CA TRP A 215 8.37 -50.34 -23.79
C TRP A 215 8.76 -51.82 -23.87
N SER A 216 7.82 -52.74 -23.65
CA SER A 216 8.02 -54.15 -23.97
C SER A 216 7.25 -54.50 -25.24
N SER A 217 8.00 -54.81 -26.31
CA SER A 217 7.62 -55.63 -27.48
C SER A 217 6.62 -55.05 -28.51
N THR A 218 7.01 -55.20 -29.80
CA THR A 218 6.17 -55.15 -31.03
C THR A 218 5.60 -53.82 -31.51
N VAL A 219 6.44 -52.81 -31.75
CA VAL A 219 6.13 -51.77 -32.75
C VAL A 219 7.29 -51.72 -33.75
N PRO A 220 7.04 -51.83 -35.07
CA PRO A 220 8.09 -51.66 -36.06
C PRO A 220 8.72 -50.28 -35.88
N GLN A 221 10.04 -50.21 -35.97
CA GLN A 221 10.89 -49.03 -35.78
C GLN A 221 10.32 -47.77 -36.47
N GLN A 222 9.43 -47.06 -35.79
CA GLN A 222 9.21 -45.64 -36.05
C GLN A 222 10.36 -44.95 -35.33
N TYR A 223 11.17 -44.23 -36.10
CA TYR A 223 12.25 -43.37 -35.62
C TYR A 223 11.73 -42.53 -34.45
N PHE A 224 11.98 -42.95 -33.21
CA PHE A 224 11.63 -42.13 -32.06
C PHE A 224 12.67 -41.01 -31.99
N ASP A 225 12.27 -39.81 -32.43
CA ASP A 225 13.05 -38.58 -32.23
C ASP A 225 13.17 -38.22 -30.73
N TYR A 226 12.53 -38.97 -29.83
CA TYR A 226 12.43 -38.73 -28.40
C TYR A 226 12.66 -39.99 -27.56
N HIS A 227 13.24 -39.81 -26.36
CA HIS A 227 13.20 -40.76 -25.26
C HIS A 227 12.10 -40.34 -24.27
N ALA A 228 11.23 -41.29 -23.92
CA ALA A 228 10.18 -41.10 -22.94
C ALA A 228 10.66 -41.47 -21.53
N TYR A 229 10.29 -40.65 -20.56
CA TYR A 229 10.61 -40.82 -19.15
C TYR A 229 9.36 -40.67 -18.31
N HIS A 230 9.39 -41.22 -17.10
CA HIS A 230 8.35 -41.03 -16.11
C HIS A 230 8.95 -40.85 -14.71
N VAL A 231 8.10 -40.45 -13.78
CA VAL A 231 8.44 -40.41 -12.35
C VAL A 231 7.85 -41.64 -11.67
N GLU A 232 8.53 -42.16 -10.66
CA GLU A 232 8.02 -43.27 -9.86
C GLU A 232 6.68 -42.90 -9.20
N GLY A 233 5.66 -43.74 -9.38
CA GLY A 233 4.30 -43.48 -8.88
C GLY A 233 3.46 -42.49 -9.70
N SER A 234 3.92 -42.07 -10.88
CA SER A 234 3.17 -41.21 -11.81
C SER A 234 3.03 -41.86 -13.20
N ASN A 235 1.87 -41.68 -13.83
CA ASN A 235 1.63 -42.08 -15.23
C ASN A 235 1.94 -40.95 -16.23
N GLU A 236 2.39 -39.79 -15.73
CA GLU A 236 2.79 -38.66 -16.57
C GLU A 236 4.12 -38.96 -17.27
N LEU A 237 4.13 -38.83 -18.60
CA LEU A 237 5.31 -39.04 -19.44
C LEU A 237 5.97 -37.70 -19.80
N PHE A 238 7.30 -37.70 -19.79
CA PHE A 238 8.14 -36.59 -20.20
C PHE A 238 9.02 -37.02 -21.37
N ASN A 239 8.94 -36.33 -22.51
CA ASN A 239 9.67 -36.73 -23.71
C ASN A 239 10.83 -35.77 -23.99
N ILE A 240 12.03 -36.31 -24.18
CA ILE A 240 13.24 -35.51 -24.45
C ILE A 240 13.80 -35.97 -25.78
N SER A 241 14.14 -35.05 -26.68
CA SER A 241 14.74 -35.45 -27.96
C SER A 241 15.98 -36.35 -27.75
N SER A 242 16.10 -37.42 -28.55
CA SER A 242 17.14 -38.43 -28.40
C SER A 242 18.54 -37.84 -28.52
N THR A 243 18.73 -36.94 -29.49
CA THR A 243 19.99 -36.20 -29.70
C THR A 243 20.38 -35.37 -28.48
N LEU A 244 19.41 -34.69 -27.85
CA LEU A 244 19.64 -33.84 -26.69
C LEU A 244 20.03 -34.62 -25.44
N THR A 245 19.39 -35.77 -25.23
CA THR A 245 19.60 -36.61 -24.06
C THR A 245 21.08 -36.95 -23.88
N SER A 246 21.79 -37.23 -24.98
CA SER A 246 23.23 -37.52 -24.96
C SER A 246 24.14 -36.29 -25.05
N MET A 247 23.71 -35.22 -25.74
CA MET A 247 24.63 -34.12 -26.09
C MET A 247 24.65 -32.97 -25.08
N LEU A 248 23.53 -32.67 -24.40
CA LEU A 248 23.44 -31.46 -23.56
C LEU A 248 24.46 -31.47 -22.42
N PHE A 249 24.50 -32.53 -21.62
CA PHE A 249 25.40 -32.59 -20.46
C PHE A 249 26.86 -32.74 -20.88
N SER A 250 27.15 -33.46 -21.96
CA SER A 250 28.49 -33.49 -22.54
C SER A 250 28.94 -32.11 -23.01
N TYR A 251 28.04 -31.34 -23.63
CA TYR A 251 28.33 -29.97 -24.04
C TYR A 251 28.57 -29.04 -22.85
N VAL A 252 27.71 -29.09 -21.82
CA VAL A 252 27.87 -28.32 -20.58
C VAL A 252 29.19 -28.67 -19.90
N GLY A 253 29.55 -29.95 -19.83
CA GLY A 253 30.84 -30.39 -19.30
C GLY A 253 32.03 -29.83 -20.08
N GLN A 254 32.00 -29.90 -21.41
CA GLN A 254 33.06 -29.35 -22.27
C GLN A 254 33.17 -27.82 -22.16
N LEU A 255 32.04 -27.11 -22.07
CA LEU A 255 32.01 -25.65 -21.96
C LEU A 255 32.73 -25.15 -20.70
N PHE A 256 32.70 -25.94 -19.62
CA PHE A 256 33.26 -25.59 -18.33
C PHE A 256 34.53 -26.35 -17.97
N THR A 257 35.10 -27.10 -18.91
CA THR A 257 36.41 -27.73 -18.73
C THR A 257 37.50 -26.69 -18.97
N ALA A 258 38.24 -26.35 -17.92
CA ALA A 258 39.38 -25.45 -17.99
C ALA A 258 40.53 -25.99 -17.14
N GLU A 259 41.75 -25.89 -17.68
CA GLU A 259 42.99 -26.15 -16.94
C GLU A 259 43.61 -24.81 -16.53
N ILE A 260 44.02 -24.69 -15.27
CA ILE A 260 44.71 -23.50 -14.75
C ILE A 260 46.19 -23.86 -14.62
N ASN A 261 47.06 -23.12 -15.32
CA ASN A 261 48.51 -23.23 -15.16
C ASN A 261 49.01 -21.99 -14.41
N LEU A 262 49.48 -22.14 -13.17
CA LEU A 262 50.24 -21.11 -12.45
C LEU A 262 51.75 -21.39 -12.64
N PRO A 263 52.64 -20.38 -12.83
CA PRO A 263 52.53 -19.01 -12.34
C PRO A 263 52.72 -17.90 -13.40
N VAL A 264 52.34 -16.69 -12.99
CA VAL A 264 52.67 -15.39 -13.60
C VAL A 264 54.17 -15.30 -13.92
N VAL A 265 54.55 -15.68 -15.12
CA VAL A 265 55.63 -15.03 -15.85
C VAL A 265 55.02 -14.70 -17.20
N MET A 266 54.86 -13.41 -17.51
CA MET A 266 54.60 -12.95 -18.87
C MET A 266 55.85 -13.29 -19.71
N SER A 267 56.00 -14.56 -20.06
CA SER A 267 57.05 -15.03 -20.94
C SER A 267 56.44 -15.95 -21.97
N SER A 268 56.36 -15.40 -23.17
CA SER A 268 56.03 -16.00 -24.45
C SER A 268 54.63 -15.67 -24.96
N THR A 269 54.67 -14.99 -26.10
CA THR A 269 53.66 -14.47 -27.01
C THR A 269 52.69 -15.52 -27.60
N LYS A 270 52.28 -16.53 -26.82
CA LYS A 270 51.32 -17.57 -27.21
C LYS A 270 50.15 -17.75 -26.23
N ASP A 271 50.00 -16.88 -25.23
CA ASP A 271 48.84 -16.93 -24.35
C ASP A 271 47.61 -16.40 -25.09
N ASN A 272 46.65 -17.29 -25.35
CA ASN A 272 45.37 -16.91 -25.93
C ASN A 272 44.70 -15.88 -25.00
N PRO A 273 44.37 -14.66 -25.48
CA PRO A 273 43.74 -13.60 -24.67
C PRO A 273 42.25 -13.89 -24.40
N GLY A 274 41.89 -15.16 -24.18
CA GLY A 274 40.54 -15.59 -23.86
C GLY A 274 40.16 -15.26 -22.42
N PHE A 275 38.86 -15.26 -22.14
CA PHE A 275 38.34 -15.18 -20.78
C PHE A 275 38.92 -16.33 -19.93
N SER A 276 39.64 -16.02 -18.84
CA SER A 276 40.23 -17.03 -17.94
C SER A 276 39.15 -17.70 -17.09
N PHE A 277 38.35 -18.56 -17.73
CA PHE A 277 37.23 -19.25 -17.09
C PHE A 277 37.69 -20.17 -15.94
N GLY A 278 38.91 -20.73 -16.05
CA GLY A 278 39.51 -21.50 -14.98
C GLY A 278 39.73 -20.67 -13.70
N GLU A 279 40.29 -19.47 -13.81
CA GLU A 279 40.46 -18.56 -12.66
C GLU A 279 39.11 -18.14 -12.05
N PHE A 280 38.09 -17.92 -12.90
CA PHE A 280 36.72 -17.69 -12.44
C PHE A 280 36.20 -18.88 -11.62
N LEU A 281 36.27 -20.10 -12.16
CA LEU A 281 35.82 -21.30 -11.44
C LEU A 281 36.59 -21.54 -10.14
N TYR A 282 37.88 -21.20 -10.10
CA TYR A 282 38.71 -21.33 -8.88
C TYR A 282 38.27 -20.37 -7.77
N SER A 283 37.75 -19.19 -8.13
CA SER A 283 37.30 -18.18 -7.17
C SER A 283 35.79 -18.19 -6.90
N ALA A 284 35.01 -18.86 -7.74
CA ALA A 284 33.56 -18.94 -7.61
C ALA A 284 33.12 -19.98 -6.56
N ASP A 285 31.94 -19.76 -5.96
CA ASP A 285 31.25 -20.80 -5.21
C ASP A 285 30.68 -21.84 -6.19
N LEU A 286 31.26 -23.04 -6.19
CA LEU A 286 30.89 -24.12 -7.11
C LEU A 286 29.49 -24.68 -6.86
N ALA A 287 28.94 -24.52 -5.64
CA ALA A 287 27.57 -24.92 -5.34
C ALA A 287 26.57 -23.94 -5.96
N ASP A 288 26.81 -22.63 -5.80
CA ASP A 288 25.99 -21.60 -6.45
C ASP A 288 26.13 -21.65 -7.97
N PHE A 289 27.33 -21.89 -8.48
CA PHE A 289 27.56 -22.13 -9.91
C PHE A 289 26.70 -23.27 -10.44
N ALA A 290 26.75 -24.44 -9.78
CA ALA A 290 25.96 -25.61 -10.16
C ALA A 290 24.46 -25.28 -10.13
N LYS A 291 24.03 -24.50 -9.13
CA LYS A 291 22.65 -24.07 -8.96
C LYS A 291 22.18 -23.11 -10.06
N ASN A 292 23.00 -22.12 -10.40
CA ASN A 292 22.68 -21.15 -11.44
C ASN A 292 22.56 -21.82 -12.81
N ILE A 293 23.39 -22.81 -13.11
CA ILE A 293 23.27 -23.62 -14.33
C ILE A 293 22.01 -24.47 -14.31
N GLU A 294 21.69 -25.10 -13.18
CA GLU A 294 20.45 -25.86 -12.98
C GLU A 294 19.22 -25.01 -13.29
N ASP A 295 19.12 -23.82 -12.69
CA ASP A 295 17.97 -22.94 -12.85
C ASP A 295 17.94 -22.30 -14.26
N THR A 296 19.10 -21.97 -14.83
CA THR A 296 19.21 -21.46 -16.20
C THR A 296 18.71 -22.47 -17.22
N LEU A 297 19.21 -23.71 -17.18
CA LEU A 297 18.77 -24.77 -18.09
C LEU A 297 17.29 -25.10 -17.89
N THR A 298 16.85 -25.19 -16.63
CA THR A 298 15.43 -25.40 -16.30
C THR A 298 14.54 -24.32 -16.91
N ASN A 299 14.89 -23.04 -16.77
CA ASN A 299 14.08 -21.94 -17.29
C ASN A 299 14.08 -21.85 -18.82
N GLN A 300 15.19 -22.25 -19.46
CA GLN A 300 15.28 -22.40 -20.92
C GLN A 300 14.38 -23.53 -21.44
N ILE A 301 14.32 -24.67 -20.73
CA ILE A 301 13.46 -25.81 -21.08
C ILE A 301 11.99 -25.45 -20.90
N ARG A 302 11.65 -24.70 -19.84
CA ARG A 302 10.26 -24.36 -19.48
C ARG A 302 9.60 -23.34 -20.41
N SER A 303 10.36 -22.66 -21.26
CA SER A 303 9.87 -21.50 -22.01
C SER A 303 10.17 -21.64 -23.50
N SER A 304 9.18 -21.31 -24.35
CA SER A 304 9.43 -21.19 -25.79
C SER A 304 10.06 -19.85 -26.13
N ALA A 305 9.62 -18.74 -25.57
CA ALA A 305 10.34 -17.47 -25.62
C ALA A 305 10.36 -16.88 -24.20
N PRO A 306 11.52 -16.43 -23.66
CA PRO A 306 12.83 -16.33 -24.30
C PRO A 306 13.61 -17.65 -24.41
N GLY A 307 13.06 -18.78 -23.96
CA GLY A 307 13.75 -20.07 -23.88
C GLY A 307 14.02 -20.79 -25.20
N ASP A 308 14.44 -22.04 -25.08
CA ASP A 308 15.05 -22.85 -26.15
C ASP A 308 14.18 -24.06 -26.54
N ASN A 309 13.09 -24.32 -25.80
CA ASN A 309 12.22 -25.44 -26.04
C ASN A 309 11.09 -25.09 -27.02
N SER A 310 11.02 -25.78 -28.15
CA SER A 310 9.93 -25.62 -29.12
C SER A 310 8.60 -26.23 -28.67
N ASP A 311 8.61 -27.20 -27.75
CA ASP A 311 7.42 -27.87 -27.20
C ASP A 311 6.97 -27.29 -25.84
N ALA A 312 7.54 -26.15 -25.41
CA ALA A 312 7.15 -25.54 -24.15
C ALA A 312 5.70 -25.05 -24.21
N VAL A 313 4.94 -25.36 -23.16
CA VAL A 313 3.55 -24.97 -22.99
C VAL A 313 3.41 -24.00 -21.82
N THR A 314 2.29 -23.30 -21.74
CA THR A 314 1.97 -22.49 -20.57
C THR A 314 1.04 -23.23 -19.62
N TRP A 315 1.18 -22.95 -18.33
CA TRP A 315 0.34 -23.46 -17.26
C TRP A 315 -0.55 -22.34 -16.72
N PRO A 316 -1.88 -22.53 -16.66
CA PRO A 316 -2.80 -21.50 -16.22
C PRO A 316 -2.73 -21.26 -14.71
N GLY A 317 -2.91 -20.01 -14.30
CA GLY A 317 -2.96 -19.56 -12.92
C GLY A 317 -3.94 -18.41 -12.74
N GLN A 318 -4.04 -17.93 -11.50
CA GLN A 318 -4.99 -16.92 -11.09
C GLN A 318 -4.29 -15.59 -10.81
N ALA A 319 -4.84 -14.52 -11.39
CA ALA A 319 -4.36 -13.15 -11.19
C ALA A 319 -5.17 -12.47 -10.07
N PHE A 320 -4.50 -11.67 -9.24
CA PHE A 320 -5.08 -10.93 -8.12
C PHE A 320 -4.72 -9.45 -8.21
N TYR A 321 -5.69 -8.60 -7.89
CA TYR A 321 -5.53 -7.16 -7.78
C TYR A 321 -6.00 -6.67 -6.41
N ARG A 322 -5.55 -5.49 -6.00
CA ARG A 322 -6.05 -4.85 -4.78
C ARG A 322 -7.31 -4.07 -5.08
N GLU A 323 -8.40 -4.52 -4.50
CA GLU A 323 -9.67 -3.80 -4.56
C GLU A 323 -9.79 -2.89 -3.32
N PRO A 324 -9.95 -1.56 -3.52
CA PRO A 324 -10.27 -0.66 -2.42
C PRO A 324 -11.73 -0.86 -2.01
N TYR A 325 -11.97 -1.04 -0.71
CA TYR A 325 -13.32 -1.03 -0.16
C TYR A 325 -13.38 -0.19 1.10
N TRP A 326 -14.56 0.35 1.39
CA TRP A 326 -14.81 1.21 2.52
C TRP A 326 -15.52 0.43 3.62
N HIS A 327 -14.94 0.39 4.81
CA HIS A 327 -15.61 -0.12 5.99
C HIS A 327 -16.19 1.03 6.80
N VAL A 328 -17.52 1.01 6.98
CA VAL A 328 -18.26 2.07 7.68
C VAL A 328 -18.35 1.73 9.16
N TYR A 329 -17.78 2.60 10.00
CA TYR A 329 -17.92 2.50 11.46
C TYR A 329 -19.15 3.27 11.94
N TRP A 330 -20.28 2.56 12.02
CA TRP A 330 -21.57 3.11 12.46
C TRP A 330 -21.56 3.85 13.81
N PRO A 331 -20.78 3.47 14.84
CA PRO A 331 -20.76 4.20 16.10
C PRO A 331 -20.38 5.68 15.97
N TRP A 332 -19.55 6.05 14.99
CA TRP A 332 -19.17 7.44 14.75
C TRP A 332 -20.32 8.31 14.23
N ILE A 333 -21.39 7.70 13.69
CA ILE A 333 -22.60 8.40 13.25
C ILE A 333 -23.44 8.88 14.46
N ALA A 334 -23.23 8.29 15.64
CA ALA A 334 -23.94 8.70 16.84
C ALA A 334 -23.70 10.18 17.19
N LEU A 335 -22.48 10.69 16.99
CA LEU A 335 -22.15 12.09 17.32
C LEU A 335 -22.92 13.09 16.43
N PRO A 336 -22.90 12.98 15.09
CA PRO A 336 -23.77 13.78 14.22
C PRO A 336 -25.26 13.67 14.54
N ILE A 337 -25.77 12.46 14.85
CA ILE A 337 -27.18 12.28 15.21
C ILE A 337 -27.50 13.00 16.53
N CYS A 338 -26.69 12.80 17.56
CA CYS A 338 -26.85 13.45 18.86
C CYS A 338 -26.84 14.98 18.70
N GLU A 339 -25.93 15.52 17.88
CA GLU A 339 -25.85 16.96 17.63
C GLU A 339 -27.13 17.51 16.98
N VAL A 340 -27.68 16.82 15.97
CA VAL A 340 -28.94 17.23 15.32
C VAL A 340 -30.11 17.19 16.30
N VAL A 341 -30.19 16.15 17.13
CA VAL A 341 -31.26 16.02 18.14
C VAL A 341 -31.15 17.12 19.20
N VAL A 342 -29.95 17.34 19.76
CA VAL A 342 -29.76 18.37 20.79
C VAL A 342 -30.00 19.76 20.24
N THR A 343 -29.55 20.08 19.02
CA THR A 343 -29.83 21.37 18.37
C THR A 343 -31.32 21.60 18.12
N ALA A 344 -32.05 20.58 17.66
CA ALA A 344 -33.50 20.67 17.44
C ALA A 344 -34.26 20.87 18.77
N CYS A 345 -33.91 20.13 19.82
CA CYS A 345 -34.49 20.30 21.15
C CYS A 345 -34.24 21.71 21.69
N LEU A 346 -33.02 22.23 21.57
CA LEU A 346 -32.68 23.57 22.03
C LEU A 346 -33.42 24.65 21.26
N LEU A 347 -33.55 24.49 19.95
CA LEU A 347 -34.33 25.40 19.13
C LEU A 347 -35.78 25.45 19.61
N ALA A 348 -36.41 24.29 19.83
CA ALA A 348 -37.79 24.21 20.32
C ALA A 348 -37.96 24.85 21.71
N ILE A 349 -37.04 24.57 22.65
CA ILE A 349 -37.04 25.18 23.99
C ILE A 349 -36.88 26.70 23.88
N THR A 350 -35.96 27.18 23.05
CA THR A 350 -35.73 28.63 22.87
C THR A 350 -36.97 29.31 22.30
N ILE A 351 -37.62 28.71 21.29
CA ILE A 351 -38.87 29.22 20.71
C ILE A 351 -39.95 29.31 21.80
N PHE A 352 -40.09 28.30 22.65
CA PHE A 352 -41.10 28.29 23.70
C PHE A 352 -40.86 29.39 24.74
N ILE A 353 -39.62 29.56 25.22
CA ILE A 353 -39.25 30.56 26.22
C ILE A 353 -39.40 31.99 25.67
N THR A 354 -39.03 32.21 24.41
CA THR A 354 -38.98 33.55 23.81
C THR A 354 -40.27 33.95 23.08
N ARG A 355 -41.32 33.09 23.11
CA ARG A 355 -42.58 33.29 22.37
C ARG A 355 -43.30 34.61 22.66
N HIS A 356 -43.08 35.20 23.83
CA HIS A 356 -43.73 36.44 24.29
C HIS A 356 -42.84 37.69 24.17
N GLN A 357 -41.67 37.60 23.52
CA GLN A 357 -40.71 38.69 23.39
C GLN A 357 -40.60 39.21 21.94
N PRO A 358 -40.26 40.50 21.75
CA PRO A 358 -39.92 41.01 20.42
C PRO A 358 -38.64 40.34 19.89
N LEU A 359 -38.67 39.92 18.63
CA LEU A 359 -37.55 39.28 17.94
C LEU A 359 -36.46 40.30 17.59
N LEU A 360 -35.56 40.57 18.54
CA LEU A 360 -34.46 41.53 18.39
C LEU A 360 -33.16 40.85 17.90
N LYS A 361 -33.04 39.52 18.00
CA LYS A 361 -31.93 38.68 17.48
C LYS A 361 -30.56 39.38 17.59
N SER A 362 -29.76 39.37 16.53
CA SER A 362 -28.46 40.05 16.43
C SER A 362 -28.57 41.51 15.96
N SER A 363 -29.74 42.14 16.10
CA SER A 363 -29.99 43.46 15.53
C SER A 363 -29.16 44.53 16.26
N ALA A 364 -28.13 45.06 15.59
CA ALA A 364 -27.42 46.26 16.04
C ALA A 364 -28.35 47.49 16.04
N LEU A 365 -29.37 47.47 15.20
CA LEU A 365 -30.39 48.52 15.12
C LEU A 365 -31.22 48.59 16.41
N ALA A 366 -31.46 47.45 17.07
CA ALA A 366 -32.10 47.45 18.39
C ALA A 366 -31.28 48.23 19.42
N LEU A 367 -29.94 48.11 19.42
CA LEU A 367 -29.06 48.87 20.32
C LEU A 367 -29.05 50.37 19.98
N LEU A 368 -29.14 50.73 18.70
CA LEU A 368 -29.14 52.12 18.24
C LEU A 368 -30.46 52.85 18.54
N PHE A 369 -31.60 52.17 18.43
CA PHE A 369 -32.91 52.78 18.67
C PHE A 369 -33.34 52.75 20.16
N HIS A 370 -32.79 51.84 20.97
CA HIS A 370 -33.16 51.64 22.38
C HIS A 370 -32.05 52.08 23.36
N GLY A 371 -31.35 53.18 23.07
CA GLY A 371 -30.10 53.63 23.73
C GLY A 371 -30.08 53.67 25.27
N LEU A 372 -28.87 53.85 25.84
CA LEU A 372 -28.62 53.83 27.29
C LEU A 372 -29.18 55.08 27.99
N CYS A 373 -30.17 54.90 28.86
CA CYS A 373 -30.79 55.96 29.64
C CYS A 373 -30.14 56.05 31.04
N GLY A 374 -29.66 57.23 31.44
CA GLY A 374 -29.04 57.47 32.75
C GLY A 374 -27.52 57.26 32.83
N CYS A 375 -26.84 57.10 31.69
CA CYS A 375 -25.37 56.99 31.59
C CYS A 375 -24.66 58.26 31.09
N GLU A 376 -25.38 59.37 30.86
CA GLU A 376 -24.85 60.59 30.23
C GLU A 376 -23.70 61.25 31.01
N ASN A 377 -23.69 61.14 32.33
CA ASN A 377 -22.65 61.76 33.18
C ASN A 377 -21.38 60.91 33.34
N ASN A 378 -21.41 59.63 32.94
CA ASN A 378 -20.27 58.69 33.00
C ASN A 378 -19.80 58.30 31.60
N GLY A 379 -19.97 59.21 30.63
CA GLY A 379 -19.49 59.01 29.26
C GLY A 379 -17.97 58.84 29.21
N PRO A 380 -17.43 58.12 28.20
CA PRO A 380 -15.99 57.98 28.05
C PRO A 380 -15.35 59.37 27.90
N SER A 381 -14.33 59.66 28.71
CA SER A 381 -13.51 60.86 28.55
C SER A 381 -12.74 60.79 27.22
N GLN A 382 -12.29 61.93 26.71
CA GLN A 382 -11.57 62.04 25.43
C GLN A 382 -10.34 61.10 25.34
N ASP A 383 -9.73 60.75 26.48
CA ASP A 383 -8.61 59.81 26.60
C ASP A 383 -9.00 58.32 26.46
N THR A 384 -10.29 58.00 26.59
CA THR A 384 -10.82 56.63 26.49
C THR A 384 -11.33 56.31 25.09
N GLN A 385 -11.30 57.28 24.18
CA GLN A 385 -11.84 57.21 22.83
C GLN A 385 -10.92 56.41 21.91
N GLY A 386 -11.01 55.08 21.98
CA GLY A 386 -10.29 54.15 21.10
C GLY A 386 -9.73 52.92 21.79
N ASP A 387 -9.60 52.93 23.12
CA ASP A 387 -9.14 51.76 23.87
C ASP A 387 -10.31 50.83 24.25
N THR A 388 -10.46 49.76 23.47
CA THR A 388 -11.45 48.71 23.70
C THR A 388 -11.32 48.04 25.08
N LYS A 389 -10.12 48.01 25.67
CA LYS A 389 -9.92 47.44 27.02
C LYS A 389 -10.40 48.38 28.11
N ALA A 390 -10.17 49.69 27.96
CA ALA A 390 -10.69 50.69 28.89
C ALA A 390 -12.23 50.77 28.80
N LEU A 391 -12.79 50.68 27.59
CA LEU A 391 -14.24 50.62 27.38
C LEU A 391 -14.87 49.37 28.04
N GLY A 392 -14.20 48.21 27.93
CA GLY A 392 -14.63 46.98 28.59
C GLY A 392 -14.58 47.06 30.12
N LYS A 393 -13.59 47.77 30.70
CA LYS A 393 -13.54 48.02 32.15
C LYS A 393 -14.70 48.89 32.63
N LEU A 394 -15.05 49.93 31.88
CA LEU A 394 -16.22 50.78 32.18
C LEU A 394 -17.53 50.00 32.06
N ALA A 395 -17.69 49.18 31.02
CA ALA A 395 -18.87 48.35 30.81
C ALA A 395 -19.11 47.33 31.95
N LYS A 396 -18.05 46.88 32.63
CA LYS A 396 -18.16 46.00 33.81
C LYS A 396 -18.68 46.70 35.07
N GLN A 397 -18.58 48.03 35.14
CA GLN A 397 -19.01 48.83 36.30
C GLN A 397 -20.44 49.36 36.14
N ILE A 398 -21.02 49.25 34.93
CA ILE A 398 -22.34 49.77 34.61
C ILE A 398 -23.36 48.61 34.63
N HIS A 399 -24.28 48.65 35.60
CA HIS A 399 -25.40 47.73 35.70
C HIS A 399 -26.64 48.32 35.01
N VAL A 400 -27.19 47.59 34.05
CA VAL A 400 -28.37 48.00 33.27
C VAL A 400 -29.44 46.94 33.26
N GLU A 401 -30.68 47.39 33.18
CA GLU A 401 -31.87 46.57 32.96
C GLU A 401 -32.57 47.00 31.67
N PHE A 402 -33.12 46.05 30.91
CA PHE A 402 -33.81 46.32 29.65
C PHE A 402 -35.33 46.38 29.90
N THR A 403 -35.82 47.59 30.20
CA THR A 403 -37.22 47.83 30.56
C THR A 403 -37.84 48.93 29.68
N LYS A 404 -39.16 49.11 29.79
CA LYS A 404 -39.85 50.22 29.11
C LYS A 404 -39.69 51.50 29.93
N ASP A 405 -39.22 52.55 29.26
CA ASP A 405 -39.20 53.92 29.77
C ASP A 405 -40.64 54.46 29.93
N GLU A 406 -40.82 55.60 30.58
CA GLU A 406 -42.14 56.22 30.89
C GLU A 406 -43.01 56.46 29.64
N HIS A 407 -42.37 56.55 28.47
CA HIS A 407 -42.99 56.74 27.16
C HIS A 407 -43.30 55.41 26.43
N GLY A 408 -43.14 54.26 27.10
CA GLY A 408 -43.39 52.92 26.55
C GLY A 408 -42.31 52.38 25.60
N ILE A 409 -41.21 53.13 25.40
CA ILE A 409 -40.07 52.74 24.56
C ILE A 409 -39.12 51.88 25.39
N LEU A 410 -38.73 50.71 24.87
CA LEU A 410 -37.71 49.87 25.51
C LEU A 410 -36.35 50.59 25.52
N LYS A 411 -35.65 50.62 26.66
CA LYS A 411 -34.31 51.19 26.79
C LYS A 411 -33.49 50.40 27.82
N PHE A 412 -32.17 50.49 27.71
CA PHE A 412 -31.29 50.07 28.81
C PHE A 412 -31.25 51.16 29.87
N VAL A 413 -31.81 50.90 31.04
CA VAL A 413 -31.85 51.85 32.16
C VAL A 413 -30.77 51.47 33.17
N LYS A 414 -29.93 52.44 33.57
CA LYS A 414 -28.93 52.24 34.62
C LYS A 414 -29.62 52.10 35.98
N VAL A 415 -29.35 51.01 36.69
CA VAL A 415 -29.82 50.84 38.08
C VAL A 415 -28.78 51.49 39.01
N LYS A 416 -29.23 52.37 39.93
CA LYS A 416 -28.37 52.96 40.95
C LYS A 416 -28.14 51.93 42.06
N ASP A 417 -26.90 51.70 42.43
CA ASP A 417 -26.56 50.88 43.59
C ASP A 417 -26.96 51.63 44.87
N GLU A 418 -27.76 51.01 45.74
CA GLU A 418 -28.32 51.59 46.99
C GLU A 418 -27.28 51.90 48.08
N GLN A 419 -26.02 52.22 47.75
CA GLN A 419 -24.96 52.50 48.74
C GLN A 419 -24.49 53.97 48.80
N GLU A 420 -25.11 54.91 48.08
CA GLU A 420 -24.71 56.33 48.07
C GLU A 420 -25.73 57.33 48.64
N GLU A 421 -26.80 56.89 49.32
CA GLU A 421 -27.66 57.78 50.11
C GLU A 421 -27.51 57.51 51.61
N GLY A 422 -26.49 58.11 52.23
CA GLY A 422 -26.31 57.99 53.67
C GLY A 422 -25.00 58.53 54.23
N HIS A 423 -24.59 59.74 53.87
CA HIS A 423 -23.76 60.57 54.76
C HIS A 423 -23.87 62.06 54.35
N TYR A 424 -24.76 62.77 55.04
CA TYR A 424 -24.61 64.18 55.36
C TYR A 424 -24.69 64.33 56.88
#